data_AF-A0A927T7Z9-F1
#
_entry.id   AF-A0A927T7Z9-F1
#
_cell.length_a   1.000
_cell.length_b   1.000
_cell.length_c   1.000
_cell.angle_alpha   90.00
_cell.angle_beta   90.00
_cell.angle_gamma   90.00
#
_symmetry.space_group_name_H-M   'P 1'
#
loop_
_entity.id
_entity.type
_entity.pdbx_description
1 polymer ?
#
loop_
_entity_poly.entity_id
_entity_poly.type
_entity_poly.pdbx_seq_one_letter_code
_entity_poly.pdbx_strand_id
1 'polypeptide(L)'
;MVQEFKRMLHLRSMSYLTYGIILVVSFLFGGIFTYFLADTEAGDVLHLLNLTGIIFAYGVVLTFMFFHTMFYALELGKGLQFGCSRKRLFIGYRMTDLPIFALCVLMGFLCGGKDLFLYIFEGILALYVFYHLAQGIVGNLILKYGKTVYWIYYIIVIFSIVLLPRVLLSNDDLMMAIGRFLLDMAMNSVAFILGLLVANGVALFINWLFLRKTPYNGMV
;
A
#
# COMPACT_ATOMS: atom_id res chain seq x y z
N MET A 1 -25.62 1.33 15.40
CA MET A 1 -24.96 0.78 14.20
C MET A 1 -25.03 1.72 12.99
N VAL A 2 -26.21 2.02 12.42
CA VAL A 2 -26.35 2.89 11.23
C VAL A 2 -25.87 4.33 11.48
N GLN A 3 -26.23 4.94 12.62
CA GLN A 3 -25.79 6.30 12.96
C GLN A 3 -24.27 6.41 13.14
N GLU A 4 -23.63 5.41 13.73
CA GLU A 4 -22.18 5.39 13.94
C GLU A 4 -21.43 5.09 12.63
N PHE A 5 -22.02 4.31 11.72
CA PHE A 5 -21.50 4.12 10.36
C PHE A 5 -21.57 5.42 9.55
N LYS A 6 -22.68 6.17 9.65
CA LYS A 6 -22.80 7.51 9.06
C LYS A 6 -21.73 8.48 9.60
N ARG A 7 -21.45 8.45 10.91
CA ARG A 7 -20.37 9.26 11.52
C ARG A 7 -19.00 8.87 10.98
N MET A 8 -18.71 7.57 10.83
CA MET A 8 -17.46 7.12 10.21
C MET A 8 -17.34 7.55 8.75
N LEU A 9 -18.42 7.46 7.97
CA LEU A 9 -18.44 7.94 6.59
C LEU A 9 -18.17 9.45 6.50
N HIS A 10 -18.79 10.24 7.38
CA HIS A 10 -18.58 11.68 7.40
C HIS A 10 -17.14 12.05 7.78
N LEU A 11 -16.59 11.37 8.79
CA LEU A 11 -15.23 11.58 9.27
C LEU A 11 -14.18 11.23 8.21
N ARG A 12 -14.48 10.25 7.37
CA ARG A 12 -13.57 9.73 6.34
C ARG A 12 -13.91 10.22 4.93
N SER A 13 -14.87 11.13 4.78
CA SER A 13 -15.32 11.63 3.47
C SER A 13 -14.15 12.14 2.63
N MET A 14 -13.26 12.91 3.26
CA MET A 14 -12.07 13.45 2.60
C MET A 14 -11.07 12.36 2.20
N SER A 15 -10.85 11.35 3.04
CA SER A 15 -9.93 10.26 2.67
C SER A 15 -10.51 9.36 1.58
N TYR A 16 -11.80 9.04 1.62
CA TYR A 16 -12.47 8.34 0.52
C TYR A 16 -12.38 9.11 -0.79
N LEU A 17 -12.55 10.43 -0.76
CA LEU A 17 -12.39 11.29 -1.94
C LEU A 17 -10.94 11.28 -2.43
N THR A 18 -9.94 11.40 -1.54
CA THR A 18 -8.52 11.32 -1.93
C THR A 18 -8.15 9.95 -2.49
N TYR A 19 -8.61 8.85 -1.87
CA TYR A 19 -8.39 7.50 -2.40
C TYR A 19 -9.10 7.30 -3.73
N GLY A 20 -10.32 7.81 -3.89
CA GLY A 20 -11.05 7.81 -5.15
C GLY A 20 -10.32 8.56 -6.25
N ILE A 21 -9.75 9.72 -5.95
CA ILE A 21 -8.92 10.48 -6.90
C ILE A 21 -7.65 9.68 -7.24
N ILE A 22 -6.93 9.16 -6.25
CA ILE A 22 -5.74 8.33 -6.49
C ILE A 22 -6.10 7.17 -7.42
N LEU A 23 -7.21 6.49 -7.15
CA LEU A 23 -7.71 5.38 -7.97
C LEU A 23 -8.03 5.79 -9.41
N VAL A 24 -8.77 6.88 -9.60
CA VAL A 24 -9.17 7.38 -10.94
C VAL A 24 -7.95 7.87 -11.72
N VAL A 25 -7.10 8.69 -11.11
CA VAL A 25 -5.87 9.19 -11.74
C VAL A 25 -4.97 8.02 -12.10
N SER A 26 -4.86 7.02 -11.22
CA SER A 26 -4.10 5.81 -11.50
C SER A 26 -4.68 5.06 -12.71
N PHE A 27 -5.99 4.81 -12.73
CA PHE A 27 -6.64 4.11 -13.84
C PHE A 27 -6.44 4.85 -15.19
N LEU A 28 -6.59 6.18 -15.18
CA LEU A 28 -6.39 7.00 -16.37
C LEU A 28 -4.94 7.01 -16.85
N PHE A 29 -3.98 7.20 -15.94
CA PHE A 29 -2.56 7.16 -16.30
C PHE A 29 -2.15 5.78 -16.83
N GLY A 30 -2.58 4.70 -16.17
CA GLY A 30 -2.32 3.32 -16.63
C GLY A 30 -2.90 3.08 -18.02
N GLY A 31 -4.17 3.43 -18.25
CA GLY A 31 -4.84 3.26 -19.55
C GLY A 31 -4.18 4.08 -20.67
N ILE A 32 -3.85 5.35 -20.41
CA ILE A 32 -3.18 6.23 -21.37
C ILE A 32 -1.78 5.70 -21.71
N PHE A 33 -1.01 5.25 -20.71
CA PHE A 33 0.32 4.69 -20.96
C PHE A 33 0.26 3.40 -21.78
N THR A 34 -0.69 2.50 -21.46
CA THR A 34 -0.89 1.28 -22.25
C THR A 34 -1.31 1.57 -23.70
N TYR A 35 -2.08 2.63 -23.93
CA TYR A 35 -2.48 3.07 -25.26
C TYR A 35 -1.30 3.59 -26.08
N PHE A 36 -0.43 4.42 -25.50
CA PHE A 36 0.75 4.95 -26.18
C PHE A 36 1.84 3.89 -26.47
N LEU A 37 1.91 2.83 -25.66
CA LEU A 37 2.88 1.75 -25.85
C LEU A 37 2.42 0.69 -26.86
N ALA A 38 1.12 0.62 -27.16
CA ALA A 38 0.56 -0.33 -28.12
C ALA A 38 0.97 -0.04 -29.59
N ASP A 39 1.57 1.12 -29.87
CA ASP A 39 1.92 1.60 -31.22
C ASP A 39 3.40 1.37 -31.60
N THR A 40 4.13 0.60 -30.79
CA THR A 40 5.56 0.28 -30.97
C THR A 40 5.77 -1.18 -31.41
N GLU A 41 6.96 -1.54 -31.93
CA GLU A 41 7.23 -2.89 -32.45
C GLU A 41 7.07 -4.01 -31.39
N ALA A 42 6.42 -5.11 -31.78
CA ALA A 42 5.82 -6.10 -30.87
C ALA A 42 6.77 -6.80 -29.86
N GLY A 43 8.08 -6.85 -30.12
CA GLY A 43 9.07 -7.49 -29.25
C GLY A 43 9.49 -6.62 -28.06
N ASP A 44 9.79 -5.35 -28.31
CA ASP A 44 10.14 -4.37 -27.27
C ASP A 44 8.91 -3.90 -26.50
N VAL A 45 7.73 -3.86 -27.15
CA VAL A 45 6.48 -3.44 -26.51
C VAL A 45 6.07 -4.34 -25.37
N LEU A 46 6.17 -5.67 -25.50
CA LEU A 46 5.78 -6.57 -24.41
C LEU A 46 6.67 -6.37 -23.18
N HIS A 47 7.98 -6.22 -23.38
CA HIS A 47 8.90 -5.98 -22.28
C HIS A 47 8.67 -4.60 -21.64
N LEU A 48 8.40 -3.56 -22.44
CA LEU A 48 8.12 -2.22 -21.93
C LEU A 48 6.76 -2.16 -21.21
N LEU A 49 5.74 -2.82 -21.73
CA LEU A 49 4.40 -2.92 -21.12
C LEU A 49 4.46 -3.61 -19.75
N ASN A 50 5.22 -4.70 -19.66
CA ASN A 50 5.42 -5.46 -18.42
C ASN A 50 6.15 -4.61 -17.36
N LEU A 51 7.22 -3.93 -17.76
CA LEU A 51 8.04 -3.11 -16.86
C LEU A 51 7.26 -1.86 -16.38
N THR A 52 6.47 -1.27 -17.28
CA THR A 52 5.59 -0.14 -16.96
C THR A 52 4.45 -0.56 -16.04
N GLY A 53 3.80 -1.70 -16.30
CA GLY A 53 2.74 -2.26 -15.45
C GLY A 53 3.22 -2.59 -14.04
N ILE A 54 4.44 -3.12 -13.92
CA ILE A 54 5.13 -3.35 -12.64
C ILE A 54 5.34 -2.03 -11.89
N ILE A 55 6.01 -1.06 -12.52
CA ILE A 55 6.31 0.24 -11.89
C ILE A 55 5.02 0.93 -11.46
N PHE A 56 4.00 0.85 -12.30
CA PHE A 56 2.71 1.44 -12.06
C PHE A 56 2.00 0.79 -10.87
N ALA A 57 1.86 -0.54 -10.85
CA ALA A 57 1.22 -1.26 -9.75
C ALA A 57 1.92 -0.98 -8.41
N TYR A 58 3.26 -1.02 -8.39
CA TYR A 58 4.03 -0.73 -7.17
C TYR A 58 3.96 0.75 -6.77
N GLY A 59 4.01 1.68 -7.72
CA GLY A 59 3.90 3.11 -7.45
C GLY A 59 2.54 3.49 -6.86
N VAL A 60 1.46 2.90 -7.35
CA VAL A 60 0.11 3.08 -6.80
C VAL A 60 0.04 2.55 -5.36
N VAL A 61 0.56 1.35 -5.11
CA VAL A 61 0.58 0.76 -3.76
C VAL A 61 1.37 1.63 -2.80
N LEU A 62 2.58 2.06 -3.16
CA LEU A 62 3.42 2.91 -2.30
C LEU A 62 2.77 4.26 -2.00
N THR A 63 2.18 4.89 -3.02
CA THR A 63 1.46 6.16 -2.87
C THR A 63 0.26 5.99 -1.95
N PHE A 64 -0.51 4.92 -2.15
CA PHE A 64 -1.62 4.58 -1.28
C PHE A 64 -1.17 4.33 0.17
N MET A 65 -0.13 3.50 0.37
CA MET A 65 0.43 3.21 1.70
C MET A 65 0.84 4.49 2.43
N PHE A 66 1.44 5.44 1.71
CA PHE A 66 1.80 6.74 2.24
C PHE A 66 0.56 7.52 2.71
N PHE A 67 -0.36 7.86 1.80
CA PHE A 67 -1.54 8.64 2.13
C PHE A 67 -2.42 7.94 3.18
N HIS A 68 -2.58 6.62 3.08
CA HIS A 68 -3.43 5.86 3.99
C HIS A 68 -2.89 5.86 5.42
N THR A 69 -1.57 5.77 5.61
CA THR A 69 -0.94 5.91 6.94
C THR A 69 -1.17 7.29 7.54
N MET A 70 -1.15 8.34 6.71
CA MET A 70 -1.34 9.73 7.13
C MET A 70 -2.79 9.98 7.57
N PHE A 71 -3.75 9.60 6.73
CA PHE A 71 -5.16 9.71 7.04
C PHE A 71 -5.52 8.83 8.24
N TYR A 72 -4.93 7.64 8.38
CA TYR A 72 -5.12 6.81 9.56
C TYR A 72 -4.78 7.56 10.84
N ALA A 73 -3.63 8.22 10.93
CA ALA A 73 -3.26 8.97 12.12
C ALA A 73 -4.22 10.14 12.41
N LEU A 74 -4.63 10.89 11.38
CA LEU A 74 -5.53 12.05 11.55
C LEU A 74 -6.96 11.65 11.92
N GLU A 75 -7.50 10.64 11.25
CA GLU A 75 -8.86 10.18 11.42
C GLU A 75 -9.03 9.32 12.66
N LEU A 76 -7.99 8.61 13.10
CA LEU A 76 -8.08 7.79 14.30
C LEU A 76 -8.27 8.66 15.55
N GLY A 77 -7.49 9.75 15.67
CA GLY A 77 -7.62 10.70 16.77
C GLY A 77 -9.02 11.30 16.83
N LYS A 78 -9.52 11.81 15.70
CA LYS A 78 -10.88 12.36 15.58
C LYS A 78 -11.95 11.30 15.85
N GLY A 79 -11.81 10.10 15.29
CA GLY A 79 -12.76 9.01 15.43
C GLY A 79 -12.95 8.59 16.87
N LEU A 80 -11.87 8.54 17.65
CA LEU A 80 -11.94 8.28 19.09
C LEU A 80 -12.65 9.41 19.85
N GLN A 81 -12.43 10.68 19.47
CA GLN A 81 -13.10 11.84 20.07
C GLN A 81 -14.62 11.85 19.80
N PHE A 82 -15.04 11.41 18.62
CA PHE A 82 -16.46 11.26 18.28
C PHE A 82 -17.14 10.00 18.88
N GLY A 83 -16.45 9.29 19.78
CA GLY A 83 -16.96 8.13 20.50
C GLY A 83 -17.00 6.84 19.66
N CYS A 84 -16.29 6.77 18.53
CA CYS A 84 -16.19 5.53 17.77
C CYS A 84 -15.29 4.53 18.50
N SER A 85 -15.74 3.28 18.61
CA SER A 85 -14.90 2.23 19.19
C SER A 85 -13.69 1.92 18.29
N ARG A 86 -12.54 1.64 18.92
CA ARG A 86 -11.30 1.21 18.24
C ARG A 86 -11.53 0.06 17.26
N LYS A 87 -12.36 -0.93 17.63
CA LYS A 87 -12.70 -2.08 16.77
C LYS A 87 -13.33 -1.65 15.45
N ARG A 88 -14.25 -0.70 15.49
CA ARG A 88 -14.95 -0.23 14.29
C ARG A 88 -14.08 0.66 13.43
N LEU A 89 -13.26 1.51 14.05
CA LEU A 89 -12.24 2.27 13.32
C LEU A 89 -11.30 1.31 12.58
N PHE A 90 -10.79 0.28 13.25
CA PHE A 90 -9.94 -0.74 12.62
C PHE A 90 -10.61 -1.40 11.41
N ILE A 91 -11.86 -1.89 11.57
CA ILE A 91 -12.60 -2.52 10.46
C ILE A 91 -12.82 -1.52 9.31
N GLY A 92 -13.17 -0.27 9.64
CA GLY A 92 -13.36 0.79 8.65
C GLY A 92 -12.10 1.00 7.80
N TYR A 93 -10.92 1.10 8.41
CA TYR A 93 -9.66 1.22 7.68
C TYR A 93 -9.37 0.00 6.79
N ARG A 94 -9.70 -1.22 7.24
CA ARG A 94 -9.50 -2.41 6.40
C ARG A 94 -10.46 -2.49 5.22
N MET A 95 -11.65 -1.89 5.30
CA MET A 95 -12.55 -1.83 4.15
C MET A 95 -12.03 -0.95 3.02
N THR A 96 -11.14 0.03 3.30
CA THR A 96 -10.49 0.82 2.24
C THR A 96 -9.32 0.11 1.58
N ASP A 97 -8.71 -0.86 2.27
CA ASP A 97 -7.57 -1.62 1.76
C ASP A 97 -8.00 -2.59 0.62
N LEU A 98 -9.15 -3.25 0.78
CA LEU A 98 -9.62 -4.30 -0.14
C LEU A 98 -9.84 -3.82 -1.60
N PRO A 99 -10.53 -2.69 -1.87
CA PRO A 99 -10.73 -2.21 -3.24
C PRO A 99 -9.41 -1.85 -3.94
N ILE A 100 -8.44 -1.36 -3.18
CA ILE A 100 -7.15 -0.91 -3.72
C ILE A 100 -6.26 -2.11 -4.01
N PHE A 101 -6.25 -3.09 -3.11
CA PHE A 101 -5.65 -4.39 -3.39
C PHE A 101 -6.23 -5.02 -4.67
N ALA A 102 -7.55 -5.08 -4.78
CA ALA A 102 -8.22 -5.64 -5.96
C ALA A 102 -7.85 -4.88 -7.25
N LEU A 103 -7.76 -3.55 -7.20
CA LEU A 103 -7.37 -2.75 -8.36
C LEU A 103 -5.90 -2.96 -8.76
N CYS A 104 -4.97 -3.02 -7.80
CA CYS A 104 -3.56 -3.28 -8.10
C CYS A 104 -3.36 -4.65 -8.74
N VAL A 105 -4.10 -5.66 -8.26
CA VAL A 105 -4.11 -7.02 -8.82
C VAL A 105 -4.73 -7.03 -10.23
N LEU A 106 -5.85 -6.32 -10.43
CA LEU A 106 -6.48 -6.16 -11.75
C LEU A 106 -5.55 -5.46 -12.75
N MET A 107 -4.85 -4.40 -12.32
CA MET A 107 -3.89 -3.69 -13.16
C MET A 107 -2.69 -4.56 -13.54
N GLY A 108 -2.18 -5.35 -12.59
CA GLY A 108 -1.15 -6.33 -12.87
C GLY A 108 -1.58 -7.37 -13.91
N PHE A 109 -2.83 -7.85 -13.80
CA PHE A 109 -3.41 -8.76 -14.78
C PHE A 109 -3.55 -8.12 -16.17
N LEU A 110 -4.06 -6.89 -16.24
CA LEU A 110 -4.31 -6.18 -17.50
C LEU A 110 -3.01 -5.78 -18.21
N CYS A 111 -1.97 -5.41 -17.47
CA CYS A 111 -0.71 -4.91 -18.06
C CYS A 111 0.33 -6.02 -18.30
N GLY A 112 0.32 -7.11 -17.52
CA GLY A 112 1.36 -8.15 -17.56
C GLY A 112 0.88 -9.53 -18.01
N GLY A 113 -0.42 -9.74 -18.21
CA GLY A 113 -0.98 -11.04 -18.55
C GLY A 113 -0.85 -12.09 -17.42
N LYS A 114 -1.07 -13.37 -17.75
CA LYS A 114 -1.09 -14.47 -16.77
C LYS A 114 0.26 -14.71 -16.07
N ASP A 115 1.36 -14.53 -16.78
CA ASP A 115 2.68 -14.91 -16.28
C ASP A 115 3.22 -13.89 -15.26
N LEU A 116 2.95 -12.59 -15.44
CA LEU A 116 3.32 -11.55 -14.47
C LEU A 116 2.32 -11.35 -13.36
N PHE A 117 1.07 -11.81 -13.54
CA PHE A 117 0.04 -11.70 -12.52
C PHE A 117 0.48 -12.27 -11.17
N LEU A 118 1.11 -13.46 -11.19
CA LEU A 118 1.54 -14.14 -9.97
C LEU A 118 2.62 -13.32 -9.23
N TYR A 119 3.63 -12.84 -9.94
CA TYR A 119 4.70 -12.03 -9.37
C TYR A 119 4.19 -10.70 -8.81
N ILE A 120 3.27 -10.04 -9.51
CA ILE A 120 2.66 -8.78 -9.05
C ILE A 120 1.79 -9.04 -7.81
N PHE A 121 1.00 -10.12 -7.81
CA PHE A 121 0.17 -10.51 -6.67
C PHE A 121 1.02 -10.79 -5.42
N GLU A 122 2.08 -11.58 -5.56
CA GLU A 122 3.03 -11.90 -4.49
C GLU A 122 3.73 -10.65 -3.96
N GLY A 123 4.21 -9.78 -4.85
CA GLY A 123 4.86 -8.53 -4.46
C GLY A 123 3.92 -7.55 -3.77
N ILE A 124 2.67 -7.43 -4.21
CA ILE A 124 1.65 -6.63 -3.52
C ILE A 124 1.38 -7.23 -2.14
N LEU A 125 1.19 -8.55 -2.03
CA LEU A 125 0.99 -9.20 -0.73
C LEU A 125 2.15 -8.95 0.23
N ALA A 126 3.39 -9.01 -0.25
CA ALA A 126 4.58 -8.69 0.52
C ALA A 126 4.58 -7.24 1.00
N LEU A 127 4.28 -6.29 0.11
CA LEU A 127 4.17 -4.87 0.47
C LEU A 127 3.07 -4.61 1.50
N TYR A 128 1.95 -5.35 1.44
CA TYR A 128 0.88 -5.24 2.43
C TYR A 128 1.31 -5.68 3.85
N VAL A 129 2.21 -6.66 3.97
CA VAL A 129 2.82 -7.02 5.28
C VAL A 129 3.53 -5.81 5.87
N PHE A 130 4.42 -5.20 5.09
CA PHE A 130 5.16 -4.01 5.51
C PHE A 130 4.23 -2.84 5.78
N TYR A 131 3.19 -2.69 4.96
CA TYR A 131 2.18 -1.64 5.11
C TYR A 131 1.49 -1.72 6.47
N HIS A 132 0.96 -2.89 6.82
CA HIS A 132 0.23 -3.06 8.07
C HIS A 132 1.13 -2.85 9.29
N LEU A 133 2.39 -3.28 9.23
CA LEU A 133 3.38 -3.01 10.28
C LEU A 133 3.68 -1.51 10.38
N ALA A 134 4.00 -0.87 9.26
CA ALA A 134 4.31 0.56 9.19
C ALA A 134 3.14 1.40 9.70
N GLN A 135 1.91 1.13 9.27
CA GLN A 135 0.72 1.85 9.71
C GLN A 135 0.53 1.74 11.24
N GLY A 136 0.78 0.56 11.83
CA GLY A 136 0.67 0.37 13.28
C GLY A 136 1.73 1.14 14.07
N ILE A 137 2.99 1.09 13.62
CA ILE A 137 4.12 1.76 14.27
C ILE A 137 4.05 3.27 14.04
N VAL A 138 4.10 3.69 12.78
CA VAL A 138 4.14 5.09 12.35
C VAL A 138 2.86 5.81 12.72
N GLY A 139 1.69 5.19 12.52
CA GLY A 139 0.41 5.79 12.90
C GLY A 139 0.35 6.10 14.40
N ASN A 140 0.84 5.19 15.24
CA ASN A 140 0.90 5.41 16.68
C ASN A 140 1.95 6.48 17.07
N LEU A 141 3.09 6.53 16.39
CA LEU A 141 4.10 7.57 16.63
C LEU A 141 3.62 8.95 16.21
N ILE A 142 2.91 9.08 15.07
CA ILE A 142 2.31 10.36 14.64
C ILE A 142 1.28 10.83 15.67
N LEU A 143 0.49 9.93 16.23
CA LEU A 143 -0.48 10.28 17.27
C LEU A 143 0.16 10.78 18.57
N LYS A 144 1.37 10.28 18.90
CA LYS A 144 2.10 10.68 20.11
C LYS A 144 2.94 11.94 19.93
N TYR A 145 3.60 12.07 18.78
CA TYR A 145 4.64 13.08 18.55
C TYR A 145 4.27 14.09 17.46
N GLY A 146 3.10 13.94 16.84
CA GLY A 146 2.53 14.90 15.90
C GLY A 146 3.33 15.05 14.60
N LYS A 147 3.50 16.30 14.16
CA LYS A 147 4.00 16.66 12.82
C LYS A 147 5.47 16.31 12.58
N THR A 148 6.30 16.20 13.61
CA THR A 148 7.74 15.90 13.42
C THR A 148 7.94 14.48 12.90
N VAL A 149 7.22 13.50 13.46
CA VAL A 149 7.30 12.11 12.99
C VAL A 149 6.69 11.95 11.60
N TYR A 150 5.66 12.75 11.28
CA TYR A 150 5.14 12.84 9.91
C TYR A 150 6.24 13.17 8.90
N TRP A 151 7.06 14.20 9.18
CA TRP A 151 8.11 14.64 8.26
C TRP A 151 9.23 13.61 8.14
N ILE A 152 9.62 12.98 9.26
CA ILE A 152 10.62 11.91 9.25
C ILE A 152 10.12 10.74 8.39
N TYR A 153 8.86 10.32 8.56
CA TYR A 153 8.28 9.26 7.75
C TYR A 153 8.22 9.62 6.26
N TYR A 154 7.80 10.85 5.93
CA TYR A 154 7.76 11.36 4.56
C TYR A 154 9.15 11.33 3.90
N ILE A 155 10.17 11.82 4.61
CA ILE A 155 11.56 11.83 4.11
C ILE A 155 12.04 10.40 3.88
N ILE A 156 11.81 9.48 4.82
CA ILE A 156 12.22 8.06 4.67
C ILE A 156 11.53 7.42 3.45
N VAL A 157 10.24 7.65 3.26
CA VAL A 157 9.49 7.11 2.11
C VAL A 157 10.04 7.67 0.80
N ILE A 158 10.27 8.98 0.71
CA ILE A 158 10.85 9.59 -0.50
C ILE A 158 12.25 9.08 -0.77
N PHE A 159 13.10 9.02 0.26
CA PHE A 159 14.44 8.44 0.12
C PHE A 159 14.37 6.99 -0.33
N SER A 160 13.40 6.21 0.14
CA SER A 160 13.23 4.81 -0.28
C SER A 160 12.76 4.72 -1.73
N ILE A 161 11.93 5.64 -2.21
CA ILE A 161 11.45 5.65 -3.60
C ILE A 161 12.51 6.16 -4.57
N VAL A 162 13.31 7.15 -4.19
CA VAL A 162 14.28 7.82 -5.08
C VAL A 162 15.68 7.22 -4.98
N LEU A 163 16.15 6.94 -3.75
CA LEU A 163 17.52 6.50 -3.50
C LEU A 163 17.68 4.99 -3.67
N LEU A 164 16.70 4.20 -3.23
CA LEU A 164 16.78 2.74 -3.28
C LEU A 164 16.96 2.22 -4.71
N PRO A 165 16.20 2.68 -5.74
CA PRO A 165 16.44 2.25 -7.12
C PRO A 165 17.81 2.64 -7.63
N ARG A 166 18.33 3.83 -7.27
CA ARG A 166 19.67 4.27 -7.65
C ARG A 166 20.76 3.40 -7.03
N VAL A 167 20.62 3.04 -5.76
CA VAL A 167 21.58 2.15 -5.06
C VAL A 167 21.55 0.76 -5.68
N LEU A 168 20.36 0.24 -5.99
CA LEU A 168 20.19 -1.06 -6.65
C LEU A 168 20.82 -1.08 -8.04
N LEU A 169 20.64 -0.03 -8.84
CA LEU A 169 21.24 0.08 -10.18
C LEU A 169 22.76 0.30 -10.15
N SER A 170 23.31 0.78 -9.02
CA SER A 170 24.75 1.00 -8.88
C SER A 170 25.52 -0.22 -8.37
N ASN A 171 24.83 -1.29 -7.97
CA ASN A 171 25.43 -2.48 -7.37
C ASN A 171 24.79 -3.74 -7.96
N ASP A 172 25.41 -4.25 -9.02
CA ASP A 172 24.95 -5.42 -9.77
C ASP A 172 24.86 -6.67 -8.89
N ASP A 173 25.76 -6.83 -7.91
CA ASP A 173 25.75 -7.97 -6.98
C ASP A 173 24.54 -7.92 -6.03
N LEU A 174 24.22 -6.74 -5.51
CA LEU A 174 23.02 -6.52 -4.69
C LEU A 174 21.75 -6.76 -5.50
N MET A 175 21.70 -6.25 -6.74
CA MET A 175 20.59 -6.45 -7.65
C MET A 175 20.41 -7.93 -8.00
N MET A 176 21.49 -8.64 -8.30
CA MET A 176 21.45 -10.08 -8.57
C MET A 176 21.08 -10.90 -7.34
N ALA A 177 21.54 -10.52 -6.14
CA ALA A 177 21.17 -11.19 -4.89
C ALA A 177 19.68 -11.05 -4.60
N ILE A 178 19.13 -9.84 -4.77
CA ILE A 178 17.69 -9.59 -4.63
C ILE A 178 16.91 -10.31 -5.74
N GLY A 179 17.40 -10.27 -6.98
CA GLY A 179 16.78 -10.97 -8.10
C GLY A 179 16.72 -12.48 -7.89
N ARG A 180 17.82 -13.10 -7.41
CA ARG A 180 17.87 -14.53 -7.05
C ARG A 180 16.96 -14.86 -5.88
N PHE A 181 16.92 -14.02 -4.85
CA PHE A 181 16.02 -14.19 -3.72
C PHE A 181 14.55 -14.15 -4.16
N LEU A 182 14.18 -13.23 -5.04
CA LEU A 182 12.83 -13.14 -5.61
C LEU A 182 12.50 -14.32 -6.53
N LEU A 183 13.47 -14.79 -7.33
CA LEU A 183 13.33 -15.97 -8.19
C LEU A 183 13.15 -17.27 -7.39
N ASP A 184 13.96 -17.47 -6.34
CA ASP A 184 13.84 -18.61 -5.44
C ASP A 184 12.50 -18.60 -4.68
N MET A 185 11.99 -17.40 -4.32
CA MET A 185 10.65 -17.24 -3.74
C MET A 185 9.55 -17.65 -4.72
N ALA A 186 9.67 -17.28 -6.00
CA ALA A 186 8.68 -17.61 -7.03
C ALA A 186 8.62 -19.10 -7.39
N MET A 187 9.73 -19.83 -7.26
CA MET A 187 9.77 -21.27 -7.55
C MET A 187 8.97 -22.12 -6.55
N ASN A 188 8.56 -21.56 -5.40
CA ASN A 188 7.77 -22.23 -4.37
C ASN A 188 6.44 -21.50 -4.09
N SER A 189 5.80 -21.01 -5.16
CA SER A 189 4.70 -20.04 -5.15
C SER A 189 3.57 -20.33 -4.16
N VAL A 190 3.11 -21.57 -4.02
CA VAL A 190 1.99 -21.89 -3.10
C VAL A 190 2.40 -21.72 -1.64
N ALA A 191 3.55 -22.28 -1.25
CA ALA A 191 4.06 -22.16 0.11
C ALA A 191 4.41 -20.71 0.44
N PHE A 192 4.95 -19.98 -0.54
CA PHE A 192 5.29 -18.57 -0.40
C PHE A 192 4.04 -17.69 -0.23
N ILE A 193 3.01 -17.85 -1.06
CA ILE A 193 1.73 -17.14 -0.93
C ILE A 193 1.08 -17.42 0.42
N LEU A 194 1.03 -18.69 0.84
CA LEU A 194 0.52 -19.05 2.17
C LEU A 194 1.32 -18.38 3.29
N GLY A 195 2.64 -18.34 3.18
CA GLY A 195 3.52 -17.62 4.09
C GLY A 195 3.19 -16.13 4.15
N LEU A 196 2.99 -15.48 3.00
CA LEU A 196 2.61 -14.07 2.92
C LEU A 196 1.22 -13.78 3.49
N LEU A 197 0.25 -14.68 3.30
CA LEU A 197 -1.09 -14.56 3.90
C LEU A 197 -1.02 -14.66 5.42
N VAL A 198 -0.25 -15.61 5.95
CA VAL A 198 -0.01 -15.73 7.40
C VAL A 198 0.72 -14.50 7.94
N ALA A 199 1.76 -14.03 7.26
CA ALA A 199 2.49 -12.83 7.63
C ALA A 199 1.60 -11.57 7.64
N ASN A 200 0.69 -11.44 6.67
CA ASN A 200 -0.32 -10.38 6.65
C ASN A 200 -1.27 -10.47 7.85
N GLY A 201 -1.74 -11.69 8.18
CA GLY A 201 -2.55 -11.92 9.37
C GLY A 201 -1.83 -11.50 10.66
N VAL A 202 -0.55 -11.84 10.79
CA VAL A 202 0.30 -11.44 11.93
C VAL A 202 0.50 -9.92 11.94
N ALA A 203 0.80 -9.30 10.80
CA ALA A 203 0.97 -7.85 10.70
C ALA A 203 -0.31 -7.09 11.07
N LEU A 204 -1.47 -7.57 10.63
CA LEU A 204 -2.78 -7.04 11.01
C LEU A 204 -3.04 -7.17 12.51
N PHE A 205 -2.67 -8.32 13.09
CA PHE A 205 -2.79 -8.54 14.54
C PHE A 205 -1.89 -7.60 15.33
N ILE A 206 -0.63 -7.42 14.91
CA ILE A 206 0.31 -6.46 15.51
C ILE A 206 -0.24 -5.04 15.41
N ASN A 207 -0.75 -4.64 14.25
CA ASN A 207 -1.37 -3.33 14.05
C ASN A 207 -2.57 -3.13 14.99
N TRP A 208 -3.42 -4.14 15.14
CA TRP A 208 -4.52 -4.12 16.10
C TRP A 208 -4.03 -3.93 17.55
N LEU A 209 -2.94 -4.59 17.95
CA LEU A 209 -2.34 -4.39 19.28
C LEU A 209 -1.81 -2.97 19.47
N PHE A 210 -1.17 -2.38 18.46
CA PHE A 210 -0.73 -0.99 18.50
C PHE A 210 -1.91 -0.03 18.66
N LEU A 211 -2.98 -0.25 17.89
CA LEU A 211 -4.19 0.56 17.96
C LEU A 211 -4.85 0.54 19.34
N ARG A 212 -4.83 -0.61 20.02
CA ARG A 212 -5.35 -0.74 21.39
C ARG A 212 -4.57 0.09 22.40
N LYS A 213 -3.26 0.24 22.18
CA LYS A 213 -2.33 0.96 23.06
C LYS A 213 -2.23 2.45 22.72
N THR A 214 -2.92 2.92 21.70
CA THR A 214 -2.96 4.33 21.33
C THR A 214 -3.66 5.14 22.44
N PRO A 215 -2.95 6.09 23.08
CA PRO A 215 -3.54 6.92 24.13
C PRO A 215 -4.64 7.81 23.55
N TYR A 216 -5.75 7.91 24.28
CA TYR A 216 -6.79 8.89 23.99
C TYR A 216 -6.38 10.21 24.63
N ASN A 217 -5.69 11.07 23.88
CA ASN A 217 -5.47 12.44 24.30
C ASN A 217 -6.72 13.26 23.95
N GLY A 218 -7.71 13.22 24.83
CA GLY A 218 -8.92 14.05 24.76
C GLY A 218 -8.66 15.52 25.11
N MET A 219 -7.60 16.13 24.59
CA MET A 219 -7.30 17.55 24.77
C MET A 219 -6.85 18.17 23.44
N VAL A 220 -7.83 18.63 22.67
CA VAL A 220 -7.93 20.02 22.16
C VAL A 220 -9.41 20.37 22.17
#